data_AF-A0A1D7TN34-F1
#
_entry.id   AF-A0A1D7TN34-F1
#
_cell.length_a   1.000
_cell.length_b   1.000
_cell.length_c   1.000
_cell.angle_alpha   90.00
_cell.angle_beta   90.00
_cell.angle_gamma   90.00
#
_symmetry.space_group_name_H-M   'P 1'
#
loop_
_entity.id
_entity.type
_entity.pdbx_description
1 polymer ?
#
loop_
_entity_poly.entity_id
_entity_poly.type
_entity_poly.pdbx_seq_one_letter_code
_entity_poly.pdbx_strand_id
1 'polypeptide(L)'
;MSEMEELIKKYLNEKGKLDCSDGFKIAAKLKCSTLEVGACAKAMDIRIDSCELGQFGKLEGGIYDIEAENRLKPLLDEKNRVTCKAARAQAAGIGLKKIRGTLKEKNYDVTFCELGCFKEKLRPRLYVKTKTWIENAEGELLFGKGKTEILELIEQEGSISKASEKIGMNYKKAWTHIKILQRNINDTMVQTKQGGGEDAGTTLTPVAREFMDHYRKLQADIENYANERFKELFLKPRNKKEFED
;
A
#
# COMPACT_ATOMS: atom_id res chain seq x y z
N MET A 1 -41.02 -4.40 8.78
CA MET A 1 -39.55 -4.44 8.71
C MET A 1 -39.13 -5.77 9.30
N SER A 2 -38.26 -6.52 8.64
CA SER A 2 -37.72 -7.75 9.23
C SER A 2 -36.84 -7.42 10.45
N GLU A 3 -36.76 -8.32 11.44
CA GLU A 3 -35.88 -8.18 12.61
C GLU A 3 -34.42 -7.88 12.21
N MET A 4 -34.01 -8.39 11.04
CA MET A 4 -32.71 -8.14 10.44
C MET A 4 -32.51 -6.70 9.98
N GLU A 5 -33.49 -6.08 9.33
CA GLU A 5 -33.43 -4.68 8.91
C GLU A 5 -33.29 -3.73 10.10
N GLU A 6 -33.99 -4.01 11.20
CA GLU A 6 -33.93 -3.21 12.42
C GLU A 6 -32.54 -3.26 13.07
N LEU A 7 -31.94 -4.45 13.13
CA LEU A 7 -30.58 -4.60 13.62
C LEU A 7 -29.58 -3.94 12.69
N ILE A 8 -29.70 -4.07 11.37
CA ILE A 8 -28.80 -3.39 10.43
C ILE A 8 -28.82 -1.87 10.65
N LYS A 9 -30.01 -1.26 10.77
CA LYS A 9 -30.14 0.18 11.05
C LYS A 9 -29.50 0.58 12.38
N LYS A 10 -29.61 -0.26 13.41
CA LYS A 10 -29.04 0.01 14.73
C LYS A 10 -27.51 -0.01 14.76
N TYR A 11 -26.88 -0.82 13.89
CA TYR A 11 -25.43 -1.02 13.84
C TYR A 11 -24.74 -0.21 12.73
N LEU A 12 -25.42 0.78 12.14
CA LEU A 12 -24.78 1.66 11.17
C LEU A 12 -23.73 2.54 11.85
N ASN A 13 -22.60 2.71 11.17
CA ASN A 13 -21.57 3.66 11.56
C ASN A 13 -21.99 5.10 11.22
N GLU A 14 -21.17 6.08 11.63
CA GLU A 14 -21.40 7.51 11.41
C GLU A 14 -21.56 7.90 9.92
N LYS A 15 -21.09 7.05 8.99
CA LYS A 15 -21.19 7.25 7.54
C LYS A 15 -22.45 6.60 6.93
N GLY A 16 -23.36 6.09 7.76
CA GLY A 16 -24.57 5.37 7.32
C GLY A 16 -24.27 4.01 6.66
N LYS A 17 -23.12 3.42 6.94
CA LYS A 17 -22.69 2.12 6.39
C LYS A 17 -22.61 1.06 7.48
N LEU A 18 -22.59 -0.21 7.08
CA LEU A 18 -22.47 -1.33 8.02
C LEU A 18 -21.01 -1.85 8.03
N ASP A 19 -20.34 -1.81 9.17
CA ASP A 19 -18.99 -2.36 9.26
C ASP A 19 -18.99 -3.89 9.19
N CYS A 20 -17.93 -4.47 8.62
CA CYS A 20 -17.82 -5.92 8.46
C CYS A 20 -17.92 -6.67 9.79
N SER A 21 -17.35 -6.15 10.86
CA SER A 21 -17.44 -6.74 12.21
C SER A 21 -18.88 -6.81 12.70
N ASP A 22 -19.67 -5.75 12.48
CA ASP A 22 -21.06 -5.67 12.92
C ASP A 22 -21.98 -6.57 12.08
N GLY A 23 -21.73 -6.72 10.78
CA GLY A 23 -22.42 -7.71 9.95
C GLY A 23 -22.29 -9.14 10.50
N PHE A 24 -21.11 -9.51 10.99
CA PHE A 24 -20.89 -10.82 11.62
C PHE A 24 -21.58 -10.92 13.00
N LYS A 25 -21.61 -9.84 13.79
CA LYS A 25 -22.36 -9.81 15.06
C LYS A 25 -23.86 -10.00 14.84
N ILE A 26 -24.43 -9.36 13.83
CA ILE A 26 -25.85 -9.50 13.47
C ILE A 26 -26.16 -10.94 13.06
N ALA A 27 -25.31 -11.54 12.22
CA ALA A 27 -25.47 -12.94 11.79
C ALA A 27 -25.46 -13.90 12.99
N ALA A 28 -24.51 -13.71 13.92
CA ALA A 28 -24.42 -14.51 15.14
C ALA A 28 -25.65 -14.33 16.04
N LYS A 29 -26.16 -13.09 16.19
CA LYS A 29 -27.33 -12.79 17.02
C LYS A 29 -28.62 -13.39 16.48
N LEU A 30 -28.81 -13.34 15.16
CA LEU A 30 -29.99 -13.88 14.48
C LEU A 30 -29.87 -15.36 14.12
N LYS A 31 -28.71 -16.00 14.38
CA LYS A 31 -28.40 -17.38 13.99
C LYS A 31 -28.66 -17.65 12.50
N CYS A 32 -28.40 -16.65 11.65
CA CYS A 32 -28.52 -16.75 10.21
C CYS A 32 -27.13 -16.77 9.56
N SER A 33 -27.08 -17.03 8.26
CA SER A 33 -25.84 -16.93 7.51
C SER A 33 -25.40 -15.47 7.37
N THR A 34 -24.09 -15.25 7.39
CA THR A 34 -23.49 -13.94 7.10
C THR A 34 -23.86 -13.42 5.71
N LEU A 35 -24.10 -14.34 4.77
CA LEU A 35 -24.53 -14.00 3.42
C LEU A 35 -25.93 -13.36 3.39
N GLU A 36 -26.86 -13.84 4.23
CA GLU A 36 -28.21 -13.26 4.35
C GLU A 36 -28.15 -11.83 4.88
N VAL A 37 -27.31 -11.57 5.89
CA VAL A 37 -27.10 -10.20 6.41
C VAL A 37 -26.56 -9.27 5.32
N GLY A 38 -25.58 -9.74 4.55
CA GLY A 38 -25.03 -9.00 3.42
C GLY A 38 -26.04 -8.72 2.31
N ALA A 39 -26.87 -9.72 1.97
CA ALA A 39 -27.94 -9.58 0.99
C ALA A 39 -29.01 -8.58 1.45
N CYS A 40 -29.39 -8.62 2.74
CA CYS A 40 -30.32 -7.68 3.35
C CYS A 40 -29.77 -6.25 3.34
N ALA A 41 -28.53 -6.04 3.78
CA ALA A 41 -27.89 -4.72 3.72
C ALA A 41 -27.86 -4.15 2.29
N LYS A 42 -27.55 -5.00 1.29
CA LYS A 42 -27.59 -4.61 -0.12
C LYS A 42 -28.99 -4.26 -0.60
N ALA A 43 -30.03 -4.99 -0.18
CA ALA A 43 -31.41 -4.68 -0.52
C ALA A 43 -31.90 -3.36 0.08
N MET A 44 -31.29 -2.94 1.20
CA MET A 44 -31.52 -1.65 1.85
C MET A 44 -30.66 -0.50 1.28
N ASP A 45 -29.89 -0.76 0.21
CA ASP A 45 -28.88 0.17 -0.35
C ASP A 45 -27.78 0.60 0.65
N ILE A 46 -27.53 -0.23 1.66
CA ILE A 46 -26.49 0.00 2.67
C ILE A 46 -25.24 -0.76 2.25
N ARG A 47 -24.13 -0.03 2.09
CA ARG A 47 -22.84 -0.63 1.76
C ARG A 47 -22.13 -1.17 3.00
N ILE A 48 -21.45 -2.30 2.83
CA ILE A 48 -20.51 -2.80 3.84
C ILE A 48 -19.22 -1.97 3.78
N ASP A 49 -18.72 -1.54 4.94
CA ASP A 49 -17.44 -0.84 5.10
C ASP A 49 -16.49 -1.62 6.02
N SER A 50 -15.26 -1.12 6.19
CA SER A 50 -14.30 -1.60 7.18
C SER A 50 -14.13 -3.12 7.19
N CYS A 51 -13.68 -3.70 6.06
CA CYS A 51 -13.45 -5.14 5.96
C CYS A 51 -12.39 -5.61 6.98
N GLU A 52 -12.74 -6.53 7.89
CA GLU A 52 -11.80 -6.97 8.94
C GLU A 52 -10.49 -7.60 8.40
N LEU A 53 -10.54 -8.19 7.21
CA LEU A 53 -9.37 -8.73 6.49
C LEU A 53 -8.63 -7.69 5.61
N GLY A 54 -9.08 -6.43 5.60
CA GLY A 54 -8.41 -5.31 4.92
C GLY A 54 -8.60 -5.23 3.41
N GLN A 55 -9.61 -5.89 2.84
CA GLN A 55 -9.79 -5.91 1.38
C GLN A 55 -10.39 -4.62 0.80
N PHE A 56 -11.20 -3.93 1.59
CA PHE A 56 -11.82 -2.65 1.30
C PHE A 56 -12.14 -1.92 2.61
N GLY A 57 -12.42 -0.61 2.53
CA GLY A 57 -12.59 0.25 3.70
C GLY A 57 -11.23 0.68 4.28
N LYS A 58 -11.19 1.85 4.92
CA LYS A 58 -9.97 2.39 5.53
C LYS A 58 -9.87 1.88 6.97
N LEU A 59 -9.42 0.63 7.14
CA LEU A 59 -9.05 0.11 8.46
C LEU A 59 -7.54 0.28 8.67
N GLU A 60 -7.19 1.15 9.61
CA GLU A 60 -5.80 1.38 9.99
C GLU A 60 -5.21 0.20 10.77
N GLY A 61 -3.90 0.02 10.61
CA GLY A 61 -3.13 -0.96 11.38
C GLY A 61 -3.24 -2.40 10.87
N GLY A 62 -2.10 -2.99 10.61
CA GLY A 62 -1.93 -4.43 10.43
C GLY A 62 -0.49 -4.72 10.83
N ILE A 63 -0.28 -5.76 11.63
CA ILE A 63 1.05 -6.14 12.07
C ILE A 63 1.38 -7.41 11.30
N TYR A 64 2.45 -7.37 10.51
CA TYR A 64 2.97 -8.59 9.91
C TYR A 64 3.37 -9.57 11.01
N ASP A 65 2.95 -10.82 10.87
CA ASP A 65 3.22 -11.86 11.83
C ASP A 65 3.56 -13.17 11.09
N ILE A 66 4.64 -13.80 11.54
CA ILE A 66 5.20 -15.02 10.92
C ILE A 66 4.26 -16.21 11.14
N GLU A 67 3.62 -16.31 12.30
CA GLU A 67 2.67 -17.40 12.59
C GLU A 67 1.43 -17.27 11.71
N ALA A 68 0.92 -16.05 11.54
CA ALA A 68 -0.15 -15.76 10.59
C ALA A 68 0.21 -16.17 9.15
N GLU A 69 1.45 -15.92 8.70
CA GLU A 69 1.92 -16.34 7.37
C GLU A 69 1.94 -17.86 7.24
N ASN A 70 2.47 -18.56 8.24
CA ASN A 70 2.56 -20.03 8.24
C ASN A 70 1.18 -20.69 8.22
N ARG A 71 0.18 -20.07 8.86
CA ARG A 71 -1.22 -20.53 8.82
C ARG A 71 -1.91 -20.25 7.48
N LEU A 72 -1.57 -19.16 6.81
CA LEU A 72 -2.18 -18.77 5.54
C LEU A 72 -1.59 -19.51 4.34
N LYS A 73 -0.26 -19.73 4.31
CA LYS A 73 0.45 -20.35 3.18
C LYS A 73 -0.19 -21.65 2.65
N PRO A 74 -0.60 -22.62 3.49
CA PRO A 74 -1.20 -23.87 3.01
C PRO A 74 -2.59 -23.69 2.37
N LEU A 75 -3.23 -22.54 2.58
CA LEU A 75 -4.60 -22.26 2.14
C LEU A 75 -4.64 -21.39 0.87
N LEU A 76 -3.47 -21.00 0.36
CA LEU A 76 -3.36 -20.18 -0.84
C LEU A 76 -3.49 -21.05 -2.09
N ASP A 77 -4.16 -20.50 -3.09
CA ASP A 77 -4.11 -21.05 -4.45
C ASP A 77 -2.84 -20.61 -5.20
N GLU A 78 -2.67 -21.11 -6.42
CA GLU A 78 -1.54 -20.80 -7.32
C GLU A 78 -1.36 -19.29 -7.62
N LYS A 79 -2.40 -18.49 -7.36
CA LYS A 79 -2.41 -17.03 -7.58
C LYS A 79 -2.24 -16.24 -6.28
N ASN A 80 -1.84 -16.90 -5.19
CA ASN A 80 -1.73 -16.33 -3.85
C ASN A 80 -3.07 -15.78 -3.32
N ARG A 81 -4.16 -16.51 -3.53
CA ARG A 81 -5.50 -16.13 -3.08
C ARG A 81 -6.02 -17.09 -2.02
N VAL A 82 -6.72 -16.57 -1.01
CA VAL A 82 -7.35 -17.35 0.07
C VAL A 82 -8.81 -16.94 0.24
N THR A 83 -9.70 -17.86 0.60
CA THR A 83 -11.11 -17.49 0.81
C THR A 83 -11.30 -16.70 2.11
N CYS A 84 -12.32 -15.83 2.18
CA CYS A 84 -12.62 -15.02 3.37
C CYS A 84 -12.85 -15.91 4.59
N LYS A 85 -13.57 -17.02 4.40
CA LYS A 85 -13.81 -18.04 5.42
C LYS A 85 -12.51 -18.66 5.93
N ALA A 86 -11.64 -19.10 5.02
CA ALA A 86 -10.38 -19.74 5.38
C ALA A 86 -9.43 -18.77 6.10
N ALA A 87 -9.30 -17.55 5.59
CA ALA A 87 -8.46 -16.51 6.22
C ALA A 87 -8.97 -16.10 7.60
N ARG A 88 -10.30 -15.96 7.77
CA ARG A 88 -10.89 -15.68 9.09
C ARG A 88 -10.69 -16.82 10.07
N ALA A 89 -10.81 -18.08 9.64
CA ALA A 89 -10.61 -19.23 10.51
C ALA A 89 -9.20 -19.24 11.14
N GLN A 90 -8.19 -18.76 10.39
CA GLN A 90 -6.82 -18.68 10.90
C GLN A 90 -6.62 -17.60 11.97
N ALA A 91 -7.56 -16.66 12.13
CA ALA A 91 -7.48 -15.62 13.14
C ALA A 91 -7.71 -16.15 14.58
N ALA A 92 -8.19 -17.39 14.74
CA ALA A 92 -8.38 -17.98 16.07
C ALA A 92 -7.06 -18.04 16.85
N GLY A 93 -7.00 -17.39 18.01
CA GLY A 93 -5.82 -17.34 18.89
C GLY A 93 -4.77 -16.28 18.55
N ILE A 94 -4.69 -15.79 17.31
CA ILE A 94 -3.71 -14.76 16.89
C ILE A 94 -4.36 -13.38 16.58
N GLY A 95 -5.66 -13.36 16.29
CA GLY A 95 -6.43 -12.15 16.03
C GLY A 95 -6.40 -11.66 14.58
N LEU A 96 -7.47 -10.97 14.17
CA LEU A 96 -7.68 -10.50 12.78
C LEU A 96 -6.69 -9.41 12.35
N LYS A 97 -6.14 -8.62 13.29
CA LYS A 97 -5.15 -7.57 12.99
C LYS A 97 -3.85 -8.15 12.41
N LYS A 98 -3.41 -9.31 12.90
CA LYS A 98 -2.20 -10.01 12.40
C LYS A 98 -2.44 -10.61 11.03
N ILE A 99 -3.57 -11.33 10.86
CA ILE A 99 -3.99 -11.85 9.56
C ILE A 99 -4.07 -10.74 8.51
N ARG A 100 -4.74 -9.62 8.83
CA ARG A 100 -4.84 -8.45 7.95
C ARG A 100 -3.47 -7.87 7.58
N GLY A 101 -2.58 -7.73 8.56
CA GLY A 101 -1.21 -7.25 8.34
C GLY A 101 -0.45 -8.14 7.38
N THR A 102 -0.46 -9.45 7.62
CA THR A 102 0.22 -10.42 6.78
C THR A 102 -0.37 -10.52 5.36
N LEU A 103 -1.69 -10.49 5.21
CA LEU A 103 -2.34 -10.46 3.89
C LEU A 103 -1.88 -9.25 3.06
N LYS A 104 -1.78 -8.08 3.70
CA LYS A 104 -1.33 -6.84 3.05
C LYS A 104 0.16 -6.91 2.69
N GLU A 105 1.01 -7.32 3.64
CA GLU A 105 2.47 -7.38 3.47
C GLU A 105 2.89 -8.36 2.37
N LYS A 106 2.27 -9.55 2.33
CA LYS A 106 2.60 -10.60 1.35
C LYS A 106 1.79 -10.48 0.06
N ASN A 107 0.96 -9.45 -0.07
CA ASN A 107 0.11 -9.21 -1.23
C ASN A 107 -0.79 -10.43 -1.56
N TYR A 108 -1.39 -11.02 -0.54
CA TYR A 108 -2.35 -12.12 -0.67
C TYR A 108 -3.76 -11.57 -0.85
N ASP A 109 -4.44 -12.03 -1.90
CA ASP A 109 -5.81 -11.61 -2.18
C ASP A 109 -6.79 -12.48 -1.39
N VAL A 110 -7.88 -11.87 -0.91
CA VAL A 110 -8.99 -12.63 -0.34
C VAL A 110 -10.10 -12.76 -1.37
N THR A 111 -10.62 -13.97 -1.55
CA THR A 111 -11.77 -14.30 -2.41
C THR A 111 -12.99 -14.68 -1.57
N PHE A 112 -14.17 -14.67 -2.18
CA PHE A 112 -15.46 -15.08 -1.60
C PHE A 112 -15.75 -14.45 -0.24
N CYS A 113 -16.11 -13.16 -0.25
CA CYS A 113 -16.53 -12.46 0.97
C CYS A 113 -17.78 -13.12 1.57
N GLU A 114 -17.75 -13.45 2.86
CA GLU A 114 -18.88 -14.10 3.53
C GLU A 114 -20.11 -13.19 3.69
N LEU A 115 -19.93 -11.87 3.72
CA LEU A 115 -21.03 -10.89 3.64
C LEU A 115 -21.47 -10.62 2.17
N GLY A 116 -21.01 -11.41 1.20
CA GLY A 116 -21.44 -11.30 -0.20
C GLY A 116 -20.97 -10.05 -0.95
N CYS A 117 -20.00 -9.29 -0.42
CA CYS A 117 -19.53 -8.04 -1.03
C CYS A 117 -18.83 -8.25 -2.38
N PHE A 118 -18.12 -9.38 -2.53
CA PHE A 118 -17.43 -9.78 -3.75
C PHE A 118 -17.20 -11.30 -3.75
N LYS A 119 -17.14 -11.91 -4.93
CA LYS A 119 -16.75 -13.34 -5.10
C LYS A 119 -15.29 -13.49 -5.48
N GLU A 120 -14.83 -12.71 -6.45
CA GLU A 120 -13.41 -12.53 -6.73
C GLU A 120 -13.13 -11.04 -6.81
N LYS A 121 -12.01 -10.61 -6.25
CA LYS A 121 -11.53 -9.26 -6.48
C LYS A 121 -11.05 -9.23 -7.93
N LEU A 122 -11.84 -8.63 -8.82
CA LEU A 122 -11.38 -8.35 -10.17
C LEU A 122 -10.18 -7.43 -10.04
N ARG A 123 -8.98 -7.99 -10.22
CA ARG A 123 -7.77 -7.19 -10.37
C ARG A 123 -8.05 -6.20 -11.50
N PRO A 124 -7.81 -4.89 -11.32
CA PRO A 124 -8.00 -3.92 -12.38
C PRO A 124 -7.33 -4.44 -13.65
N ARG A 125 -8.05 -4.44 -14.78
CA ARG A 125 -7.49 -4.83 -16.08
C ARG A 125 -6.29 -3.96 -16.46
N LEU A 126 -6.25 -2.75 -15.91
CA LEU A 126 -5.30 -1.70 -16.24
C LEU A 126 -4.81 -1.06 -14.94
N TYR A 127 -3.56 -0.60 -14.95
CA TYR A 127 -2.93 0.13 -13.85
C TYR A 127 -2.18 1.32 -14.44
N VAL A 128 -2.16 2.43 -13.70
CA VAL A 128 -1.27 3.55 -14.02
C VAL A 128 0.08 3.32 -13.37
N LYS A 129 1.15 3.71 -14.06
CA LYS A 129 2.49 3.78 -13.50
C LYS A 129 3.03 5.18 -13.76
N THR A 130 3.48 5.85 -12.71
CA THR A 130 4.11 7.16 -12.79
C THR A 130 5.61 7.06 -12.58
N LYS A 131 6.36 7.92 -13.27
CA LYS A 131 7.78 8.16 -12.99
C LYS A 131 7.92 9.66 -12.77
N THR A 132 8.51 10.03 -11.64
CA THR A 132 8.79 11.42 -11.28
C THR A 132 10.30 11.61 -11.30
N TRP A 133 10.75 12.78 -11.77
CA TRP A 133 12.12 13.24 -11.66
C TRP A 133 12.17 14.76 -11.49
N ILE A 134 13.31 15.28 -11.03
CA ILE A 134 13.58 16.70 -10.86
C ILE A 134 14.83 17.04 -11.66
N GLU A 135 14.76 18.09 -12.47
CA GLU A 135 15.89 18.65 -13.22
C GLU A 135 16.04 20.15 -12.91
N ASN A 136 17.24 20.69 -13.14
CA ASN A 136 17.45 22.14 -13.15
C ASN A 136 17.19 22.75 -14.53
N ALA A 137 17.34 24.07 -14.64
CA ALA A 137 17.11 24.81 -15.88
C ALA A 137 18.06 24.38 -17.01
N GLU A 138 19.23 23.83 -16.67
CA GLU A 138 20.23 23.30 -17.60
C GLU A 138 19.93 21.86 -18.06
N GLY A 139 18.85 21.24 -17.57
CA GLY A 139 18.47 19.86 -17.88
C GLY A 139 19.28 18.79 -17.14
N GLU A 140 20.03 19.17 -16.10
CA GLU A 140 20.72 18.21 -15.25
C GLU A 140 19.73 17.53 -14.29
N LEU A 141 19.64 16.21 -14.40
CA LEU A 141 18.80 15.39 -13.54
C LEU A 141 19.34 15.38 -12.09
N LEU A 142 18.57 15.96 -11.17
CA LEU A 142 18.87 16.08 -9.74
C LEU A 142 18.32 14.88 -8.97
N PHE A 143 17.02 14.61 -9.08
CA PHE A 143 16.37 13.46 -8.45
C PHE A 143 15.68 12.60 -9.50
N GLY A 144 15.70 11.28 -9.32
CA GLY A 144 15.21 10.33 -10.32
C GLY A 144 15.67 8.91 -10.04
N LYS A 145 15.08 7.93 -10.74
CA LYS A 145 15.47 6.51 -10.59
C LYS A 145 16.97 6.32 -10.89
N GLY A 146 17.68 5.59 -10.02
CA GLY A 146 19.14 5.40 -10.07
C GLY A 146 19.97 6.53 -9.44
N LYS A 147 19.53 7.78 -9.61
CA LYS A 147 20.23 8.97 -9.07
C LYS A 147 19.93 9.23 -7.60
N THR A 148 18.68 9.10 -7.18
CA THR A 148 18.33 9.13 -5.75
C THR A 148 18.86 7.88 -5.03
N GLU A 149 18.92 6.74 -5.74
CA GLU A 149 19.38 5.44 -5.24
C GLU A 149 20.84 5.48 -4.78
N ILE A 150 21.69 6.33 -5.39
CA ILE A 150 23.09 6.45 -4.95
C ILE A 150 23.20 6.98 -3.52
N LEU A 151 22.36 7.96 -3.15
CA LEU A 151 22.39 8.53 -1.80
C LEU A 151 21.85 7.51 -0.78
N GLU A 152 20.80 6.77 -1.15
CA GLU A 152 20.26 5.68 -0.32
C GLU A 152 21.30 4.60 -0.05
N LEU A 153 22.05 4.21 -1.08
CA LEU A 153 23.12 3.23 -0.94
C LEU A 153 24.34 3.77 -0.20
N ILE A 154 24.65 5.07 -0.32
CA ILE A 154 25.72 5.68 0.48
C ILE A 154 25.36 5.61 1.97
N GLU A 155 24.12 5.90 2.33
CA GLU A 155 23.66 5.80 3.72
C GLU A 155 23.72 4.36 4.25
N GLN A 156 23.44 3.36 3.40
CA GLN A 156 23.50 1.95 3.78
C GLN A 156 24.93 1.38 3.86
N GLU A 157 25.78 1.74 2.90
CA GLU A 157 27.11 1.14 2.74
C GLU A 157 28.23 1.92 3.43
N GLY A 158 27.96 3.18 3.79
CA GLY A 158 28.98 4.11 4.29
C GLY A 158 30.09 4.42 3.28
N SER A 159 29.88 4.15 1.98
CA SER A 159 30.90 4.29 0.95
C SER A 159 30.31 4.54 -0.44
N ILE A 160 30.84 5.55 -1.11
CA ILE A 160 30.46 5.89 -2.49
C ILE A 160 30.94 4.82 -3.47
N SER A 161 32.09 4.18 -3.22
CA SER A 161 32.58 3.10 -4.09
C SER A 161 31.59 1.93 -4.10
N LYS A 162 31.24 1.43 -2.91
CA LYS A 162 30.28 0.33 -2.75
C LYS A 162 28.91 0.68 -3.32
N ALA A 163 28.43 1.89 -3.05
CA ALA A 163 27.16 2.37 -3.60
C ALA A 163 27.18 2.42 -5.14
N SER A 164 28.27 2.90 -5.73
CA SER A 164 28.43 2.99 -7.18
C SER A 164 28.51 1.61 -7.85
N GLU A 165 29.20 0.65 -7.23
CA GLU A 165 29.28 -0.75 -7.68
C GLU A 165 27.90 -1.41 -7.66
N LYS A 166 27.12 -1.23 -6.59
CA LYS A 166 25.76 -1.78 -6.47
C LYS A 166 24.79 -1.26 -7.54
N ILE A 167 24.91 0.00 -7.94
CA ILE A 167 24.09 0.60 -9.03
C ILE A 167 24.66 0.28 -10.42
N GLY A 168 25.85 -0.32 -10.52
CA GLY A 168 26.52 -0.54 -11.81
C GLY A 168 27.01 0.77 -12.46
N MET A 169 27.30 1.79 -11.65
CA MET A 169 27.80 3.09 -12.09
C MET A 169 29.29 3.23 -11.77
N ASN A 170 30.06 3.83 -12.67
CA ASN A 170 31.44 4.20 -12.38
C ASN A 170 31.51 5.22 -11.22
N TYR A 171 32.41 5.00 -10.25
CA TYR A 171 32.67 5.91 -9.14
C TYR A 171 32.73 7.38 -9.53
N LYS A 172 33.44 7.71 -10.63
CA LYS A 172 33.56 9.09 -11.12
C LYS A 172 32.20 9.68 -11.51
N LYS A 173 31.30 8.89 -12.10
CA LYS A 173 29.95 9.33 -12.45
C LYS A 173 29.10 9.56 -11.20
N ALA A 174 29.21 8.68 -10.19
CA ALA A 174 28.52 8.86 -8.91
C ALA A 174 28.97 10.15 -8.22
N TRP A 175 30.28 10.38 -8.15
CA TRP A 175 30.84 11.60 -7.56
C TRP A 175 30.46 12.87 -8.33
N THR A 176 30.51 12.85 -9.67
CA THR A 176 30.04 13.98 -10.49
C THR A 176 28.57 14.28 -10.23
N HIS A 177 27.74 13.25 -10.07
CA HIS A 177 26.33 13.46 -9.79
C HIS A 177 26.10 14.11 -8.41
N ILE A 178 26.80 13.65 -7.37
CA ILE A 178 26.73 14.26 -6.03
C ILE A 178 27.15 15.73 -6.10
N LYS A 179 28.21 16.06 -6.85
CA LYS A 179 28.64 17.46 -7.04
C LYS A 179 27.58 18.32 -7.71
N ILE A 180 26.93 17.80 -8.75
CA ILE A 180 25.82 18.50 -9.42
C ILE A 180 24.69 18.76 -8.41
N LEU A 181 24.34 17.75 -7.61
CA LEU A 181 23.29 17.86 -6.61
C LEU A 181 23.61 18.93 -5.57
N GLN A 182 24.82 18.90 -5.00
CA GLN A 182 25.29 19.88 -4.01
C GLN A 182 25.30 21.30 -4.55
N ARG A 183 25.74 21.49 -5.81
CA ARG A 183 25.72 22.81 -6.46
C ARG A 183 24.30 23.36 -6.59
N ASN A 184 23.35 22.51 -6.99
CA ASN A 184 21.96 22.93 -7.20
C ASN A 184 21.19 23.16 -5.90
N ILE A 185 21.48 22.38 -4.86
CA ILE A 185 20.89 22.56 -3.53
C ILE A 185 21.59 23.70 -2.75
N ASN A 186 22.80 24.09 -3.19
CA ASN A 186 23.67 25.03 -2.50
C ASN A 186 24.02 24.58 -1.07
N ASP A 187 24.24 23.28 -0.89
CA ASP A 187 24.62 22.67 0.39
C ASP A 187 25.45 21.40 0.18
N THR A 188 26.12 20.94 1.25
CA THR A 188 26.86 19.69 1.28
C THR A 188 25.91 18.53 1.56
N MET A 189 25.92 17.53 0.69
CA MET A 189 25.02 16.38 0.77
C MET A 189 25.71 15.15 1.37
N VAL A 190 27.04 15.04 1.20
CA VAL A 190 27.83 13.95 1.74
C VAL A 190 29.05 14.47 2.50
N GLN A 191 29.38 13.84 3.62
CA GLN A 191 30.62 14.08 4.35
C GLN A 191 31.50 12.84 4.25
N THR A 192 32.79 13.03 3.98
CA THR A 192 33.76 11.94 3.90
C THR A 192 34.82 12.11 4.98
N LYS A 193 35.02 11.10 5.82
CA LYS A 193 36.08 11.05 6.83
C LYS A 193 37.14 10.05 6.38
N GLN A 194 38.36 10.52 6.14
CA GLN A 194 39.49 9.68 5.73
C GLN A 194 40.11 9.01 6.96
N GLY A 195 40.42 7.71 6.88
CA GLY A 195 41.05 6.93 7.96
C GLY A 195 40.66 5.45 7.93
N GLY A 196 41.15 4.68 8.91
CA GLY A 196 40.89 3.24 9.05
C GLY A 196 40.22 2.85 10.38
N GLY A 197 39.23 3.64 10.83
CA GLY A 197 38.45 3.38 12.05
C GLY A 197 36.95 3.25 11.80
N GLU A 198 36.15 3.00 12.83
CA GLU A 198 34.69 2.82 12.72
C GLU A 198 33.96 4.04 12.13
N ASP A 199 34.52 5.25 12.29
CA ASP A 199 33.97 6.48 11.71
C ASP A 199 34.46 6.77 10.28
N ALA A 200 35.32 5.92 9.70
CA ALA A 200 35.83 6.13 8.35
C ALA A 200 34.76 5.77 7.31
N GLY A 201 34.58 6.65 6.31
CA GLY A 201 33.59 6.41 5.27
C GLY A 201 32.94 7.70 4.77
N THR A 202 31.85 7.51 4.03
CA THR A 202 30.98 8.58 3.53
C THR A 202 29.61 8.46 4.19
N THR A 203 29.13 9.54 4.77
CA THR A 203 27.80 9.63 5.40
C THR A 203 26.99 10.77 4.77
N LEU A 204 25.67 10.65 4.81
CA LEU A 204 24.80 11.75 4.39
C LEU A 204 24.74 12.84 5.45
N THR A 205 24.64 14.08 5.01
CA THR A 205 24.32 15.21 5.89
C THR A 205 22.84 15.19 6.30
N PRO A 206 22.44 15.90 7.37
CA PRO A 206 21.02 16.09 7.69
C PRO A 206 20.21 16.66 6.52
N VAL A 207 20.80 17.61 5.78
CA VAL A 207 20.19 18.23 4.59
C VAL A 207 19.94 17.19 3.50
N ALA A 208 20.90 16.28 3.25
CA ALA A 208 20.67 15.21 2.28
C ALA A 208 19.50 14.30 2.65
N ARG A 209 19.38 13.92 3.92
CA ARG A 209 18.26 13.10 4.40
C ARG A 209 16.94 13.82 4.23
N GLU A 210 16.88 15.12 4.59
CA GLU A 210 15.69 15.95 4.41
C GLU A 210 15.23 16.00 2.95
N PHE A 211 16.12 16.29 2.01
CA PHE A 211 15.79 16.35 0.59
C PHE A 211 15.36 14.99 0.01
N MET A 212 15.98 13.90 0.45
CA MET A 212 15.55 12.55 0.07
C MET A 212 14.14 12.25 0.58
N ASP A 213 13.82 12.63 1.81
CA ASP A 213 12.49 12.45 2.38
C ASP A 213 11.44 13.33 1.67
N HIS A 214 11.78 14.57 1.33
CA HIS A 214 10.92 15.43 0.50
C HIS A 214 10.64 14.80 -0.87
N TYR A 215 11.68 14.28 -1.53
CA TYR A 215 11.50 13.61 -2.82
C TYR A 215 10.63 12.35 -2.72
N ARG A 216 10.82 11.51 -1.69
CA ARG A 216 9.98 10.33 -1.44
C ARG A 216 8.52 10.71 -1.20
N LYS A 217 8.26 11.75 -0.39
CA LYS A 217 6.90 12.28 -0.16
C LYS A 217 6.26 12.73 -1.47
N LEU A 218 6.98 13.54 -2.25
CA LEU A 218 6.49 14.02 -3.56
C LEU A 218 6.17 12.86 -4.52
N GLN A 219 7.02 11.84 -4.59
CA GLN A 219 6.76 10.65 -5.41
C GLN A 219 5.46 9.94 -4.97
N ALA A 220 5.29 9.73 -3.67
CA ALA A 220 4.10 9.09 -3.12
C ALA A 220 2.83 9.92 -3.40
N ASP A 221 2.90 11.23 -3.26
CA ASP A 221 1.76 12.13 -3.51
C ASP A 221 1.33 12.09 -4.98
N ILE A 222 2.30 12.14 -5.91
CA ILE A 222 2.04 12.05 -7.36
C ILE A 222 1.46 10.68 -7.71
N GLU A 223 2.01 9.59 -7.17
CA GLU A 223 1.51 8.24 -7.41
C GLU A 223 0.08 8.06 -6.88
N ASN A 224 -0.21 8.57 -5.67
CA ASN A 224 -1.54 8.53 -5.09
C ASN A 224 -2.55 9.30 -5.94
N TYR A 225 -2.22 10.55 -6.30
CA TYR A 225 -3.07 11.37 -7.14
C TYR A 225 -3.34 10.71 -8.50
N ALA A 226 -2.30 10.21 -9.16
CA ALA A 226 -2.44 9.51 -10.43
C ALA A 226 -3.31 8.25 -10.30
N ASN A 227 -3.14 7.46 -9.24
CA ASN A 227 -3.93 6.27 -8.98
C ASN A 227 -5.42 6.59 -8.74
N GLU A 228 -5.72 7.65 -7.99
CA GLU A 228 -7.08 8.12 -7.77
C GLU A 228 -7.71 8.61 -9.08
N ARG A 229 -7.00 9.49 -9.80
CA ARG A 229 -7.49 10.04 -11.06
C ARG A 229 -7.66 8.96 -12.14
N PHE A 230 -6.78 7.97 -12.16
CA PHE A 230 -6.88 6.82 -13.05
C PHE A 230 -8.14 5.98 -12.76
N LYS A 231 -8.45 5.71 -11.48
CA LYS A 231 -9.68 5.01 -11.11
C LYS A 231 -10.92 5.77 -11.59
N GLU A 232 -10.92 7.09 -11.41
CA GLU A 232 -12.04 7.94 -11.83
C GLU A 232 -12.27 7.94 -13.34
N LEU A 233 -11.19 8.04 -14.11
CA LEU A 233 -11.27 8.19 -15.57
C LEU A 233 -11.41 6.86 -16.31
N PHE A 234 -10.80 5.79 -15.81
CA PHE A 234 -10.66 4.54 -16.57
C PHE A 234 -11.36 3.32 -15.94
N LEU A 235 -11.69 3.36 -14.64
CA LEU A 235 -12.27 2.21 -13.94
C LEU A 235 -13.70 2.44 -13.41
N LYS A 236 -14.28 3.64 -13.57
CA LYS A 236 -15.71 3.85 -13.28
C LYS A 236 -16.56 3.03 -14.27
N PRO A 237 -17.63 2.36 -13.81
CA PRO A 237 -18.55 1.65 -14.70
C PRO A 237 -19.12 2.61 -15.73
N ARG A 238 -19.01 2.27 -17.02
CA ARG A 238 -19.56 3.08 -18.11
C ARG A 238 -21.07 3.23 -17.92
N ASN A 239 -21.56 4.47 -17.82
CA ASN A 239 -22.99 4.73 -17.85
C ASN A 239 -23.42 4.69 -19.33
N LYS A 240 -24.23 3.72 -19.74
CA LYS A 240 -24.64 3.53 -21.15
C LYS A 240 -25.35 4.76 -21.75
N LYS A 241 -25.89 5.65 -20.91
CA LYS A 241 -26.58 6.88 -21.31
C LYS A 241 -25.66 8.03 -21.73
N GLU A 242 -24.36 7.97 -21.44
CA GLU A 242 -23.43 9.09 -21.73
C GLU A 242 -22.92 9.12 -23.17
N PHE A 243 -23.22 8.10 -23.97
CA PHE A 243 -22.75 7.94 -25.36
C PHE A 243 -23.87 7.40 -26.26
N GLU A 244 -25.10 7.86 -26.07
CA GLU A 244 -26.13 7.74 -27.11
C GLU A 244 -25.82 8.83 -28.16
N ASP A 245 -25.18 8.42 -29.26
CA ASP A 245 -25.09 9.20 -30.50
C ASP A 245 -26.46 9.28 -31.20
#